data_AF-I6YU39-F1
#
_entry.id   AF-I6YU39-F1
#
_cell.length_a   1.000
_cell.length_b   1.000
_cell.length_c   1.000
_cell.angle_alpha   90.00
_cell.angle_beta   90.00
_cell.angle_gamma   90.00
#
_symmetry.space_group_name_H-M   'P 1'
#
loop_
_entity.id
_entity.type
_entity.pdbx_description
1 polymer ?
#
loop_
_entity_poly.entity_id
_entity_poly.type
_entity_poly.pdbx_seq_one_letter_code
_entity_poly.pdbx_strand_id
1 'polypeptide(L)'
;MSEEKKMITLYPSNWLYNAGVVGIIRVFKALDYDIYNAMKDDGTFLLDLNYISNGKKLEINGYKISEFGLRWLLESWEEVAPRDENEDKNKIKRAWGILFNVYYRGFFNANTNLFYSSSKKSKALIEQFEEFISSFSTSQPAVTKCTFCLREANATLKNTFTSEHSKLLGAASGDKGVPNSFWNMNKENSIAVCDYCSFILLSNHLSRIRLNDNTEIFINAPSFKIMYELNKLAKEVYGNKDNYERKTKREILAMSLVEYSNKINTSLGVWTEMNIEIVTKRNDFIEFFTLPYNVIKIITDRSISSILADLGEHRIYSRIIDEKYYDLIDLAQRLLKLSTKESLSANDISIINALLYQRKNKSNLVSTANKILKLYSLIEDKLKGN
;
A
#
# COMPACT_ATOMS: atom_id res chain seq x y z
N MET A 1 -10.87 31.08 21.45
CA MET A 1 -9.48 30.89 21.00
C MET A 1 -9.49 29.74 20.01
N SER A 2 -9.28 30.02 18.72
CA SER A 2 -9.17 28.97 17.71
C SER A 2 -7.94 28.12 18.00
N GLU A 3 -8.10 26.83 18.27
CA GLU A 3 -6.97 25.89 18.28
C GLU A 3 -6.27 26.00 16.92
N GLU A 4 -5.05 26.51 16.93
CA GLU A 4 -4.24 26.65 15.72
C GLU A 4 -3.96 25.24 15.19
N LYS A 5 -4.61 24.87 14.08
CA LYS A 5 -4.42 23.57 13.43
C LYS A 5 -2.95 23.43 13.05
N LYS A 6 -2.23 22.54 13.71
CA LYS A 6 -0.86 22.17 13.33
C LYS A 6 -0.90 21.29 12.09
N MET A 7 -1.05 21.93 10.94
CA MET A 7 -0.99 21.25 9.65
C MET A 7 0.46 21.01 9.24
N ILE A 8 0.77 19.82 8.73
CA ILE A 8 2.05 19.48 8.12
C ILE A 8 1.81 19.07 6.67
N THR A 9 2.60 19.62 5.76
CA THR A 9 2.68 19.10 4.39
C THR A 9 3.66 17.93 4.33
N LEU A 10 3.17 16.76 3.93
CA LEU A 10 3.98 15.57 3.68
C LEU A 10 4.29 15.44 2.19
N TYR A 11 5.54 15.13 1.88
CA TYR A 11 6.03 14.99 0.52
C TYR A 11 6.39 13.53 0.24
N PRO A 12 5.97 12.95 -0.90
CA PRO A 12 6.44 11.63 -1.32
C PRO A 12 7.96 11.56 -1.31
N SER A 13 8.50 10.47 -0.77
CA SER A 13 9.94 10.23 -0.61
C SER A 13 10.23 8.75 -0.91
N ASN A 14 10.94 8.04 -0.02
CA ASN A 14 11.21 6.63 -0.13
C ASN A 14 9.97 5.76 0.14
N TRP A 15 9.97 4.55 -0.40
CA TRP A 15 8.85 3.61 -0.29
C TRP A 15 8.42 3.30 1.14
N LEU A 16 9.35 3.22 2.11
CA LEU A 16 9.03 2.85 3.49
C LEU A 16 8.26 3.96 4.19
N TYR A 17 8.74 5.20 4.03
CA TYR A 17 8.04 6.38 4.49
C TYR A 17 6.67 6.52 3.79
N ASN A 18 6.64 6.38 2.47
CA ASN A 18 5.42 6.52 1.69
C ASN A 18 4.35 5.48 2.10
N ALA A 19 4.76 4.22 2.30
CA ALA A 19 3.91 3.17 2.85
C ALA A 19 3.35 3.55 4.22
N GLY A 20 4.18 4.11 5.09
CA GLY A 20 3.75 4.64 6.39
C GLY A 20 2.67 5.72 6.29
N VAL A 21 2.88 6.71 5.40
CA VAL A 21 1.90 7.79 5.17
C VAL A 21 0.61 7.25 4.58
N VAL A 22 0.67 6.35 3.59
CA VAL A 22 -0.53 5.70 3.02
C VAL A 22 -1.27 4.89 4.09
N GLY A 23 -0.55 4.25 5.02
CA GLY A 23 -1.13 3.60 6.19
C GLY A 23 -1.91 4.57 7.09
N ILE A 24 -1.36 5.75 7.35
CA ILE A 24 -2.04 6.83 8.09
C ILE A 24 -3.28 7.33 7.33
N ILE A 25 -3.17 7.56 6.03
CA ILE A 25 -4.28 7.99 5.17
C ILE A 25 -5.45 7.01 5.25
N ARG A 26 -5.16 5.71 5.29
CA ARG A 26 -6.18 4.67 5.47
C ARG A 26 -6.92 4.82 6.81
N VAL A 27 -6.21 5.07 7.90
CA VAL A 27 -6.85 5.31 9.22
C VAL A 27 -7.73 6.56 9.17
N PHE A 28 -7.27 7.65 8.56
CA PHE A 28 -8.09 8.85 8.34
C PHE A 28 -9.35 8.55 7.53
N LYS A 29 -9.22 7.80 6.44
CA LYS A 29 -10.38 7.43 5.63
C LYS A 29 -11.41 6.64 6.43
N ALA A 30 -10.94 5.75 7.31
CA ALA A 30 -11.79 4.93 8.15
C ALA A 30 -12.45 5.70 9.32
N LEU A 31 -12.00 6.94 9.56
CA LEU A 31 -12.62 7.92 10.46
C LEU A 31 -13.51 8.92 9.71
N ASP A 32 -13.86 8.64 8.46
CA ASP A 32 -14.62 9.52 7.57
C ASP A 32 -13.99 10.90 7.35
N TYR A 33 -12.67 11.02 7.55
CA TYR A 33 -11.94 12.23 7.21
C TYR A 33 -11.87 12.41 5.69
N ASP A 34 -12.02 13.64 5.22
CA ASP A 34 -11.92 13.97 3.80
C ASP A 34 -10.46 13.99 3.33
N ILE A 35 -9.94 12.80 3.08
CA ILE A 35 -8.58 12.60 2.61
C ILE A 35 -8.34 13.22 1.22
N TYR A 36 -9.37 13.37 0.39
CA TYR A 36 -9.22 13.89 -0.97
C TYR A 36 -8.97 15.39 -0.97
N ASN A 37 -9.60 16.13 -0.06
CA ASN A 37 -9.28 17.54 0.15
C ASN A 37 -7.89 17.77 0.79
N ALA A 38 -7.38 16.78 1.53
CA ALA A 38 -6.04 16.82 2.11
C ALA A 38 -4.93 16.42 1.12
N MET A 39 -5.24 15.59 0.12
CA MET A 39 -4.33 15.27 -0.99
C MET A 39 -4.30 16.40 -2.01
N LYS A 40 -3.11 16.90 -2.33
CA LYS A 40 -2.93 18.02 -3.26
C LYS A 40 -2.51 17.54 -4.64
N ASP A 41 -2.74 18.39 -5.65
CA ASP A 41 -2.41 18.08 -7.04
C ASP A 41 -0.90 18.02 -7.30
N ASP A 42 -0.09 18.65 -6.44
CA ASP A 42 1.37 18.53 -6.43
C ASP A 42 1.88 17.19 -5.85
N GLY A 43 0.96 16.29 -5.47
CA GLY A 43 1.25 14.97 -4.92
C GLY A 43 1.44 14.92 -3.40
N THR A 44 1.39 16.07 -2.73
CA THR A 44 1.56 16.16 -1.27
C THR A 44 0.29 15.77 -0.50
N PHE A 45 0.44 15.52 0.80
CA PHE A 45 -0.67 15.27 1.72
C PHE A 45 -0.60 16.22 2.90
N LEU A 46 -1.69 16.95 3.16
CA LEU A 46 -1.81 17.89 4.26
C LEU A 46 -2.35 17.17 5.51
N LEU A 47 -1.47 16.90 6.46
CA LEU A 47 -1.79 16.18 7.70
C LEU A 47 -2.15 17.14 8.84
N ASP A 48 -3.29 16.92 9.49
CA ASP A 48 -3.65 17.58 10.75
C ASP A 48 -3.07 16.78 11.94
N LEU A 49 -1.97 17.26 12.53
CA LEU A 49 -1.39 16.61 13.71
C LEU A 49 -2.31 16.67 14.92
N ASN A 50 -3.02 17.79 15.11
CA ASN A 50 -3.86 17.96 16.28
C ASN A 50 -5.02 16.97 16.25
N TYR A 51 -5.52 16.62 15.06
CA TYR A 51 -6.52 15.55 14.94
C TYR A 51 -5.98 14.19 15.45
N ILE A 52 -4.71 13.88 15.22
CA ILE A 52 -4.07 12.66 15.72
C ILE A 52 -3.87 12.72 17.24
N SER A 53 -3.22 13.77 17.74
CA SER A 53 -2.72 13.83 19.12
C SER A 53 -3.73 14.38 20.12
N ASN A 54 -4.54 15.35 19.71
CA ASN A 54 -5.49 16.08 20.55
C ASN A 54 -6.94 15.84 20.14
N GLY A 55 -7.17 14.91 19.22
CA GLY A 55 -8.51 14.51 18.81
C GLY A 55 -9.34 13.94 19.95
N LYS A 56 -10.62 13.67 19.65
CA LYS A 56 -11.59 13.07 20.58
C LYS A 56 -10.98 11.85 21.26
N LYS A 57 -11.08 11.78 22.59
CA LYS A 57 -10.68 10.61 23.38
C LYS A 57 -11.89 9.71 23.59
N LEU A 58 -11.70 8.41 23.46
CA LEU A 58 -12.67 7.35 23.70
C LEU A 58 -12.23 6.54 24.91
N GLU A 59 -13.20 5.97 25.62
CA GLU A 59 -12.93 5.09 26.75
C GLU A 59 -13.07 3.63 26.34
N ILE A 60 -12.06 2.82 26.62
CA ILE A 60 -12.07 1.38 26.39
C ILE A 60 -11.47 0.65 27.59
N ASN A 61 -12.26 -0.23 28.20
CA ASN A 61 -11.85 -1.02 29.36
C ASN A 61 -11.28 -0.15 30.53
N GLY A 62 -11.85 1.04 30.75
CA GLY A 62 -11.44 1.99 31.80
C GLY A 62 -10.26 2.89 31.43
N TYR A 63 -9.74 2.81 30.20
CA TYR A 63 -8.61 3.62 29.72
C TYR A 63 -9.04 4.58 28.63
N LYS A 64 -8.48 5.79 28.64
CA LYS A 64 -8.69 6.79 27.59
C LYS A 64 -7.65 6.64 26.50
N ILE A 65 -8.09 6.65 25.25
CA ILE A 65 -7.25 6.63 24.05
C ILE A 65 -7.84 7.57 23.00
N SER A 66 -7.00 8.22 22.20
CA SER A 66 -7.41 8.96 21.02
C SER A 66 -8.23 8.10 20.05
N GLU A 67 -9.26 8.69 19.45
CA GLU A 67 -10.08 8.04 18.41
C GLU A 67 -9.21 7.55 17.25
N PHE A 68 -8.21 8.36 16.88
CA PHE A 68 -7.19 7.97 15.92
C PHE A 68 -6.38 6.76 16.38
N GLY A 69 -5.83 6.76 17.61
CA GLY A 69 -5.04 5.64 18.14
C GLY A 69 -5.84 4.34 18.24
N LEU A 70 -7.11 4.43 18.67
CA LEU A 70 -8.01 3.29 18.68
C LEU A 70 -8.25 2.76 17.25
N ARG A 71 -8.56 3.65 16.30
CA ARG A 71 -8.80 3.22 14.92
C ARG A 71 -7.57 2.64 14.27
N TRP A 72 -6.38 3.17 14.54
CA TRP A 72 -5.12 2.60 14.06
C TRP A 72 -4.97 1.15 14.53
N LEU A 73 -5.23 0.85 15.81
CA LEU A 73 -5.16 -0.52 16.33
C LEU A 73 -6.21 -1.46 15.70
N LEU A 74 -7.41 -0.94 15.41
CA LEU A 74 -8.47 -1.71 14.73
C LEU A 74 -8.13 -1.98 13.26
N GLU A 75 -7.63 -0.99 12.51
CA GLU A 75 -7.14 -1.21 11.16
C GLU A 75 -5.95 -2.19 11.14
N SER A 76 -5.06 -2.11 12.12
CA SER A 76 -3.97 -3.07 12.29
C SER A 76 -4.48 -4.48 12.51
N TRP A 77 -5.53 -4.65 13.33
CA TRP A 77 -6.17 -5.94 13.55
C TRP A 77 -6.65 -6.57 12.22
N GLU A 78 -7.37 -5.80 11.40
CA GLU A 78 -7.88 -6.27 10.11
C GLU A 78 -6.76 -6.75 9.17
N GLU A 79 -5.56 -6.16 9.27
CA GLU A 79 -4.42 -6.58 8.45
C GLU A 79 -3.64 -7.78 8.99
N VAL A 80 -3.42 -7.83 10.30
CA VAL A 80 -2.44 -8.76 10.89
C VAL A 80 -3.08 -9.99 11.52
N ALA A 81 -4.39 -9.98 11.77
CA ALA A 81 -5.06 -11.04 12.51
C ALA A 81 -6.20 -11.71 11.71
N PRO A 82 -6.16 -13.03 11.51
CA PRO A 82 -7.07 -13.72 10.60
C PRO A 82 -8.30 -14.35 11.28
N ARG A 83 -8.78 -13.82 12.42
CA ARG A 83 -9.82 -14.50 13.22
C ARG A 83 -11.08 -13.65 13.40
N ASP A 84 -12.22 -14.32 13.54
CA ASP A 84 -13.44 -13.71 14.02
C ASP A 84 -13.29 -13.40 15.51
N GLU A 85 -13.05 -12.12 15.81
CA GLU A 85 -13.16 -11.55 17.15
C GLU A 85 -14.13 -10.40 17.03
N ASN A 86 -15.17 -10.36 17.86
CA ASN A 86 -16.22 -9.35 17.74
C ASN A 86 -16.03 -8.19 18.73
N GLU A 87 -15.27 -8.39 19.81
CA GLU A 87 -15.06 -7.36 20.82
C GLU A 87 -13.79 -6.54 20.53
N ASP A 88 -13.95 -5.24 20.31
CA ASP A 88 -12.85 -4.31 20.01
C ASP A 88 -11.72 -4.38 21.05
N LYS A 89 -12.04 -4.52 22.34
CA LYS A 89 -11.04 -4.63 23.41
C LYS A 89 -10.09 -5.82 23.21
N ASN A 90 -10.58 -6.92 22.66
CA ASN A 90 -9.81 -8.14 22.39
C ASN A 90 -9.06 -8.01 21.07
N LYS A 91 -9.70 -7.42 20.05
CA LYS A 91 -9.06 -7.11 18.75
C LYS A 91 -7.79 -6.30 18.96
N ILE A 92 -7.88 -5.15 19.64
CA ILE A 92 -6.74 -4.25 19.81
C ILE A 92 -5.64 -4.86 20.69
N LYS A 93 -6.02 -5.62 21.73
CA LYS A 93 -5.05 -6.31 22.60
C LYS A 93 -4.27 -7.38 21.83
N ARG A 94 -4.91 -8.12 20.91
CA ARG A 94 -4.24 -9.11 20.07
C ARG A 94 -3.41 -8.46 18.97
N ALA A 95 -3.94 -7.43 18.31
CA ALA A 95 -3.20 -6.64 17.32
C ALA A 95 -1.91 -6.11 17.93
N TRP A 96 -1.98 -5.50 19.13
CA TRP A 96 -0.81 -5.06 19.88
C TRP A 96 0.26 -6.16 20.04
N GLY A 97 -0.16 -7.34 20.50
CA GLY A 97 0.74 -8.47 20.66
C GLY A 97 1.42 -8.89 19.36
N ILE A 98 0.70 -8.91 18.24
CA ILE A 98 1.27 -9.26 16.93
C ILE A 98 2.22 -8.17 16.44
N LEU A 99 1.79 -6.90 16.49
CA LEU A 99 2.57 -5.76 16.03
C LEU A 99 3.92 -5.71 16.74
N PHE A 100 3.93 -5.74 18.08
CA PHE A 100 5.15 -5.51 18.85
C PHE A 100 5.94 -6.78 19.18
N ASN A 101 5.46 -7.98 18.82
CA ASN A 101 6.28 -9.20 18.80
C ASN A 101 6.86 -9.51 17.42
N VAL A 102 6.15 -9.16 16.33
CA VAL A 102 6.48 -9.59 14.97
C VAL A 102 6.95 -8.44 14.09
N TYR A 103 6.13 -7.40 13.93
CA TYR A 103 6.39 -6.32 12.96
C TYR A 103 7.39 -5.29 13.48
N TYR A 104 7.25 -4.90 14.74
CA TYR A 104 7.95 -3.80 15.42
C TYR A 104 8.54 -4.30 16.73
N ARG A 105 9.23 -5.44 16.64
CA ARG A 105 9.68 -6.21 17.80
C ARG A 105 10.50 -5.36 18.76
N GLY A 106 9.97 -5.12 19.96
CA GLY A 106 10.67 -4.38 21.02
C GLY A 106 10.51 -2.86 20.97
N PHE A 107 9.68 -2.31 20.07
CA PHE A 107 9.34 -0.89 20.10
C PHE A 107 8.54 -0.55 21.37
N PHE A 108 7.44 -1.28 21.59
CA PHE A 108 6.74 -1.38 22.87
C PHE A 108 6.88 -2.78 23.47
N ASN A 109 6.58 -2.90 24.76
CA ASN A 109 6.42 -4.22 25.39
C ASN A 109 5.21 -4.94 24.80
N ALA A 110 5.41 -6.13 24.25
CA ALA A 110 4.38 -6.89 23.55
C ALA A 110 3.60 -7.86 24.45
N ASN A 111 3.89 -7.90 25.75
CA ASN A 111 3.15 -8.72 26.71
C ASN A 111 1.72 -8.17 26.87
N THR A 112 0.77 -8.81 26.20
CA THR A 112 -0.63 -8.39 26.17
C THR A 112 -1.30 -8.44 27.55
N ASN A 113 -0.75 -9.17 28.53
CA ASN A 113 -1.26 -9.16 29.91
C ASN A 113 -1.10 -7.78 30.58
N LEU A 114 -0.11 -6.99 30.12
CA LEU A 114 0.15 -5.64 30.60
C LEU A 114 -0.66 -4.57 29.85
N PHE A 115 -1.47 -4.97 28.85
CA PHE A 115 -2.13 -4.03 27.96
C PHE A 115 -3.12 -3.11 28.69
N TYR A 116 -3.93 -3.69 29.57
CA TYR A 116 -4.90 -3.00 30.43
C TYR A 116 -4.55 -3.15 31.92
N SER A 117 -3.28 -3.35 32.27
CA SER A 117 -2.88 -3.44 33.66
C SER A 117 -1.73 -2.49 33.95
N SER A 118 -2.01 -1.54 34.85
CA SER A 118 -1.00 -0.70 35.48
C SER A 118 -0.34 -1.48 36.62
N SER A 119 0.97 -1.32 36.77
CA SER A 119 1.71 -1.79 37.94
C SER A 119 2.21 -0.60 38.75
N LYS A 120 2.69 -0.84 39.98
CA LYS A 120 3.36 0.20 40.78
C LYS A 120 4.58 0.80 40.07
N LYS A 121 5.15 0.10 39.07
CA LYS A 121 6.38 0.49 38.37
C LYS A 121 6.14 0.97 36.93
N SER A 122 4.94 0.77 36.37
CA SER A 122 4.67 1.07 34.96
C SER A 122 3.19 1.30 34.69
N LYS A 123 2.89 2.31 33.88
CA LYS A 123 1.55 2.54 33.33
C LYS A 123 1.11 1.38 32.45
N ALA A 124 -0.20 1.25 32.21
CA ALA A 124 -0.70 0.25 31.27
C ALA A 124 -0.16 0.54 29.85
N LEU A 125 -0.01 -0.48 29.00
CA LEU A 125 0.58 -0.27 27.68
C LEU A 125 -0.29 0.63 26.78
N ILE A 126 -1.62 0.57 26.94
CA ILE A 126 -2.53 1.46 26.23
C ILE A 126 -2.32 2.94 26.61
N GLU A 127 -2.01 3.23 27.88
CA GLU A 127 -1.71 4.59 28.34
C GLU A 127 -0.35 5.06 27.80
N GLN A 128 0.66 4.18 27.79
CA GLN A 128 1.96 4.50 27.20
C GLN A 128 1.85 4.81 25.69
N PHE A 129 1.00 4.06 24.99
CA PHE A 129 0.72 4.31 23.58
C PHE A 129 0.02 5.65 23.36
N GLU A 130 -0.95 5.97 24.21
CA GLU A 130 -1.68 7.23 24.15
C GLU A 130 -0.77 8.43 24.47
N GLU A 131 0.14 8.29 25.44
CA GLU A 131 1.17 9.29 25.73
C GLU A 131 2.11 9.51 24.55
N PHE A 132 2.49 8.43 23.86
CA PHE A 132 3.29 8.48 22.65
C PHE A 132 2.56 9.20 21.50
N ILE A 133 1.28 8.91 21.25
CA ILE A 133 0.49 9.62 20.24
C ILE A 133 0.32 11.10 20.58
N SER A 134 0.02 11.40 21.85
CA SER A 134 -0.17 12.77 22.34
C SER A 134 1.11 13.60 22.27
N SER A 135 2.29 12.97 22.20
CA SER A 135 3.55 13.68 22.09
C SER A 135 3.77 14.34 20.73
N PHE A 136 3.00 13.98 19.68
CA PHE A 136 3.27 14.47 18.32
C PHE A 136 3.06 15.98 18.15
N SER A 137 2.12 16.57 18.89
CA SER A 137 1.80 18.01 18.84
C SER A 137 2.37 18.83 19.99
N THR A 138 2.78 18.17 21.07
CA THR A 138 3.04 18.82 22.36
C THR A 138 4.50 19.27 22.43
N SER A 139 4.81 20.42 23.01
CA SER A 139 6.19 20.85 23.24
C SER A 139 6.64 20.32 24.60
N GLN A 140 7.18 19.11 24.68
CA GLN A 140 7.79 18.58 25.91
C GLN A 140 9.29 18.91 25.95
N PRO A 141 9.96 18.82 27.12
CA PRO A 141 11.39 19.17 27.22
C PRO A 141 12.33 18.24 26.44
N ALA A 142 11.91 17.00 26.11
CA ALA A 142 12.71 16.03 25.36
C ALA A 142 12.62 16.28 23.84
N VAL A 143 13.16 17.42 23.40
CA VAL A 143 13.20 17.83 22.00
C VAL A 143 14.45 17.26 21.33
N THR A 144 14.29 16.62 20.18
CA THR A 144 15.40 16.30 19.27
C THR A 144 15.17 16.96 17.91
N LYS A 145 16.25 17.30 17.22
CA LYS A 145 16.17 17.68 15.81
C LYS A 145 16.07 16.40 14.99
N CYS A 146 14.87 16.05 14.57
CA CYS A 146 14.61 14.82 13.85
C CYS A 146 15.23 14.85 12.45
N THR A 147 16.00 13.83 12.07
CA THR A 147 16.63 13.73 10.74
C THR A 147 15.62 13.47 9.62
N PHE A 148 14.45 12.90 9.93
CA PHE A 148 13.40 12.59 8.93
C PHE A 148 12.54 13.79 8.55
N CYS A 149 12.07 14.57 9.53
CA CYS A 149 11.22 15.74 9.26
C CYS A 149 11.95 17.07 9.41
N LEU A 150 13.21 17.05 9.85
CA LEU A 150 14.06 18.23 10.10
C LEU A 150 13.53 19.21 11.15
N ARG A 151 12.44 18.85 11.84
CA ARG A 151 11.83 19.64 12.89
C ARG A 151 12.41 19.27 14.25
N GLU A 152 12.43 20.27 15.11
CA GLU A 152 12.49 20.07 16.55
C GLU A 152 11.15 19.51 17.02
N ALA A 153 11.18 18.29 17.54
CA ALA A 153 9.99 17.56 17.94
C ALA A 153 10.30 16.61 19.11
N ASN A 154 9.25 16.20 19.81
CA ASN A 154 9.37 15.25 20.90
C ASN A 154 9.94 13.92 20.42
N ALA A 155 10.85 13.38 21.21
CA ALA A 155 11.41 12.06 20.99
C ALA A 155 11.49 11.32 22.32
N THR A 156 10.30 10.98 22.83
CA THR A 156 10.11 10.38 24.15
C THR A 156 10.38 8.89 24.15
N LEU A 157 10.22 8.22 23.01
CA LEU A 157 10.36 6.76 22.91
C LEU A 157 11.21 6.36 21.70
N LYS A 158 12.30 5.62 21.96
CA LYS A 158 13.17 5.03 20.92
C LYS A 158 13.55 6.06 19.86
N ASN A 159 14.15 7.17 20.31
CA ASN A 159 14.49 8.36 19.53
C ASN A 159 15.65 8.20 18.52
N THR A 160 16.11 6.97 18.29
CA THR A 160 17.11 6.62 17.30
C THR A 160 16.49 5.62 16.33
N PHE A 161 16.74 5.77 15.03
CA PHE A 161 16.23 4.84 14.04
C PHE A 161 16.93 3.48 14.12
N THR A 162 16.23 2.53 14.72
CA THR A 162 16.73 1.18 15.02
C THR A 162 15.86 0.08 14.41
N SER A 163 16.25 -1.19 14.58
CA SER A 163 15.58 -2.35 14.01
C SER A 163 14.12 -2.51 14.44
N GLU A 164 13.75 -1.90 15.57
CA GLU A 164 12.36 -1.77 16.03
C GLU A 164 11.48 -0.93 15.09
N HIS A 165 12.09 0.02 14.34
CA HIS A 165 11.40 0.81 13.31
C HIS A 165 11.39 0.09 11.96
N SER A 166 12.51 -0.55 11.61
CA SER A 166 12.68 -1.31 10.38
C SER A 166 13.74 -2.38 10.57
N LYS A 167 13.35 -3.66 10.57
CA LYS A 167 14.26 -4.80 10.71
C LYS A 167 15.41 -4.78 9.68
N LEU A 168 15.17 -4.21 8.50
CA LEU A 168 16.11 -4.22 7.37
C LEU A 168 17.08 -3.04 7.39
N LEU A 169 16.59 -1.83 7.71
CA LEU A 169 17.38 -0.60 7.63
C LEU A 169 17.89 -0.13 8.99
N GLY A 170 17.19 -0.49 10.07
CA GLY A 170 17.50 -0.05 11.42
C GLY A 170 18.66 -0.83 12.03
N ALA A 171 19.56 -0.12 12.73
CA ALA A 171 20.61 -0.74 13.54
C ALA A 171 20.02 -1.42 14.79
N ALA A 172 20.72 -2.41 15.36
CA ALA A 172 20.32 -2.98 16.65
C ALA A 172 20.49 -1.92 17.77
N SER A 173 19.51 -1.81 18.66
CA SER A 173 19.56 -0.88 19.79
C SER A 173 20.38 -1.42 20.99
N GLY A 174 20.99 -0.52 21.77
CA GLY A 174 21.66 -0.82 23.05
C GLY A 174 23.19 -0.83 23.05
N ASP A 175 23.81 -0.85 24.23
CA ASP A 175 25.27 -0.87 24.41
C ASP A 175 25.93 -2.09 23.74
N LYS A 176 25.19 -3.20 23.69
CA LYS A 176 25.58 -4.45 23.00
C LYS A 176 25.02 -4.58 21.58
N GLY A 177 24.19 -3.64 21.13
CA GLY A 177 23.69 -3.61 19.76
C GLY A 177 24.84 -3.37 18.79
N VAL A 178 24.92 -4.15 17.72
CA VAL A 178 25.92 -3.95 16.66
C VAL A 178 25.24 -3.15 15.55
N PRO A 179 25.78 -1.99 15.12
CA PRO A 179 25.27 -1.30 13.94
C PRO A 179 25.41 -2.23 12.74
N ASN A 180 24.45 -2.19 11.83
CA ASN A 180 24.50 -3.04 10.64
C ASN A 180 25.47 -2.43 9.59
N SER A 181 25.71 -3.19 8.51
CA SER A 181 26.57 -2.74 7.42
C SER A 181 26.06 -1.49 6.70
N PHE A 182 24.74 -1.24 6.70
CA PHE A 182 24.17 -0.01 6.16
C PHE A 182 24.70 1.24 6.90
N TRP A 183 24.93 1.14 8.22
CA TRP A 183 25.51 2.20 9.03
C TRP A 183 27.04 2.13 9.16
N ASN A 184 27.72 1.39 8.27
CA ASN A 184 29.16 1.13 8.30
C ASN A 184 29.64 0.58 9.66
N MET A 185 28.81 -0.23 10.33
CA MET A 185 29.11 -0.77 11.66
C MET A 185 29.40 0.32 12.73
N ASN A 186 29.00 1.58 12.51
CA ASN A 186 29.19 2.70 13.44
C ASN A 186 27.85 3.20 14.01
N LYS A 187 27.73 3.22 15.36
CA LYS A 187 26.53 3.65 16.08
C LYS A 187 26.25 5.13 15.91
N GLU A 188 27.29 5.95 15.80
CA GLU A 188 27.18 7.41 15.65
C GLU A 188 26.51 7.82 14.34
N ASN A 189 26.50 6.93 13.35
CA ASN A 189 25.79 7.15 12.10
C ASN A 189 24.27 6.96 12.25
N SER A 190 23.78 6.42 13.37
CA SER A 190 22.34 6.22 13.57
C SER A 190 21.63 7.56 13.65
N ILE A 191 20.52 7.69 12.93
CA ILE A 191 19.81 8.96 12.79
C ILE A 191 18.77 9.17 13.89
N ALA A 192 18.61 10.43 14.29
CA ALA A 192 17.62 10.84 15.28
C ALA A 192 16.22 10.85 14.66
N VAL A 193 15.25 10.27 15.36
CA VAL A 193 13.85 10.19 14.93
C VAL A 193 12.93 10.68 16.03
N CYS A 194 11.98 11.55 15.69
CA CYS A 194 10.95 12.00 16.62
C CYS A 194 9.78 11.02 16.66
N ASP A 195 8.98 11.09 17.72
CA ASP A 195 7.86 10.18 17.97
C ASP A 195 6.89 10.13 16.78
N TYR A 196 6.60 11.27 16.18
CA TYR A 196 5.75 11.37 14.99
C TYR A 196 6.33 10.62 13.78
N CYS A 197 7.61 10.84 13.46
CA CYS A 197 8.26 10.14 12.34
C CYS A 197 8.37 8.64 12.61
N SER A 198 8.65 8.25 13.86
CA SER A 198 8.62 6.85 14.26
C SER A 198 7.24 6.26 14.01
N PHE A 199 6.16 6.96 14.37
CA PHE A 199 4.80 6.49 14.15
C PHE A 199 4.40 6.36 12.67
N ILE A 200 4.86 7.27 11.79
CA ILE A 200 4.72 7.08 10.33
C ILE A 200 5.35 5.74 9.94
N LEU A 201 6.57 5.48 10.37
CA LEU A 201 7.27 4.24 10.05
C LEU A 201 6.52 3.03 10.62
N LEU A 202 5.96 3.09 11.82
CA LEU A 202 5.14 2.02 12.41
C LEU A 202 3.81 1.79 11.69
N SER A 203 3.37 2.72 10.84
CA SER A 203 2.10 2.61 10.11
C SER A 203 2.24 1.89 8.76
N ASN A 204 3.46 1.53 8.35
CA ASN A 204 3.73 0.98 7.02
C ASN A 204 3.08 -0.39 6.77
N HIS A 205 2.73 -1.16 7.80
CA HIS A 205 2.06 -2.46 7.63
C HIS A 205 0.63 -2.31 7.09
N LEU A 206 -0.02 -1.15 7.31
CA LEU A 206 -1.41 -0.90 6.90
C LEU A 206 -1.59 -0.67 5.40
N SER A 207 -0.51 -0.36 4.69
CA SER A 207 -0.52 -0.09 3.24
C SER A 207 -0.10 -1.28 2.39
N ARG A 208 0.37 -2.37 3.01
CA ARG A 208 0.88 -3.54 2.29
C ARG A 208 -0.27 -4.44 1.86
N ILE A 209 -0.15 -5.01 0.67
CA ILE A 209 -1.10 -5.96 0.12
C ILE A 209 -0.45 -7.34 0.19
N ARG A 210 -1.06 -8.25 0.96
CA ARG A 210 -0.57 -9.63 1.07
C ARG A 210 -1.15 -10.48 -0.04
N LEU A 211 -0.26 -11.09 -0.82
CA LEU A 211 -0.59 -12.04 -1.88
C LEU A 211 -0.69 -13.47 -1.35
N ASN A 212 -1.26 -14.37 -2.15
CA ASN A 212 -1.51 -15.77 -1.80
C ASN A 212 -0.23 -16.57 -1.47
N ASP A 213 0.92 -16.17 -2.00
CA ASP A 213 2.22 -16.79 -1.76
C ASP A 213 2.96 -16.22 -0.51
N ASN A 214 2.25 -15.45 0.32
CA ASN A 214 2.78 -14.67 1.45
C ASN A 214 3.74 -13.54 1.09
N THR A 215 3.83 -13.18 -0.20
CA THR A 215 4.54 -11.99 -0.62
C THR A 215 3.71 -10.75 -0.26
N GLU A 216 4.35 -9.71 0.27
CA GLU A 216 3.72 -8.41 0.50
C GLU A 216 4.12 -7.47 -0.65
N ILE A 217 3.17 -6.70 -1.18
CA ILE A 217 3.44 -5.68 -2.20
C ILE A 217 2.95 -4.30 -1.76
N PHE A 218 3.55 -3.25 -2.32
CA PHE A 218 3.13 -1.87 -2.22
C PHE A 218 3.46 -1.14 -3.51
N ILE A 219 2.52 -0.39 -4.08
CA ILE A 219 2.77 0.43 -5.27
C ILE A 219 3.20 1.82 -4.81
N ASN A 220 4.47 2.15 -5.04
CA ASN A 220 5.06 3.44 -4.74
C ASN A 220 5.00 4.35 -5.98
N ALA A 221 4.73 5.64 -5.78
CA ALA A 221 4.55 6.62 -6.85
C ALA A 221 4.84 8.05 -6.31
N PRO A 222 5.06 9.06 -7.17
CA PRO A 222 5.42 10.41 -6.73
C PRO A 222 4.23 11.26 -6.23
N SER A 223 3.10 10.64 -5.85
CA SER A 223 1.92 11.33 -5.33
C SER A 223 1.17 10.44 -4.35
N PHE A 224 0.80 10.97 -3.19
CA PHE A 224 -0.01 10.23 -2.21
C PHE A 224 -1.40 9.87 -2.72
N LYS A 225 -2.00 10.72 -3.56
CA LYS A 225 -3.29 10.42 -4.22
C LYS A 225 -3.17 9.20 -5.12
N ILE A 226 -2.13 9.16 -5.94
CA ILE A 226 -1.86 8.05 -6.85
C ILE A 226 -1.54 6.78 -6.07
N MET A 227 -0.65 6.86 -5.08
CA MET A 227 -0.32 5.70 -4.24
C MET A 227 -1.54 5.14 -3.52
N TYR A 228 -2.38 6.00 -2.95
CA TYR A 228 -3.59 5.57 -2.26
C TYR A 228 -4.53 4.82 -3.22
N GLU A 229 -4.84 5.41 -4.37
CA GLU A 229 -5.76 4.80 -5.35
C GLU A 229 -5.20 3.51 -5.96
N LEU A 230 -3.92 3.48 -6.36
CA LEU A 230 -3.31 2.28 -6.95
C LEU A 230 -3.26 1.13 -5.94
N ASN A 231 -2.87 1.38 -4.68
CA ASN A 231 -2.85 0.33 -3.67
C ASN A 231 -4.25 -0.13 -3.29
N LYS A 232 -5.24 0.78 -3.27
CA LYS A 232 -6.65 0.43 -3.05
C LYS A 232 -7.15 -0.50 -4.16
N LEU A 233 -6.96 -0.12 -5.43
CA LEU A 233 -7.35 -0.93 -6.59
C LEU A 233 -6.65 -2.29 -6.59
N ALA A 234 -5.34 -2.31 -6.33
CA ALA A 234 -4.60 -3.56 -6.21
C ALA A 234 -5.13 -4.43 -5.06
N LYS A 235 -5.49 -3.84 -3.91
CA LYS A 235 -6.06 -4.60 -2.79
C LYS A 235 -7.44 -5.18 -3.11
N GLU A 236 -8.30 -4.42 -3.78
CA GLU A 236 -9.63 -4.90 -4.22
C GLU A 236 -9.53 -6.08 -5.19
N VAL A 237 -8.55 -6.04 -6.10
CA VAL A 237 -8.38 -7.09 -7.13
C VAL A 237 -7.61 -8.30 -6.61
N TYR A 238 -6.61 -8.10 -5.74
CA TYR A 238 -5.63 -9.14 -5.38
C TYR A 238 -5.55 -9.49 -3.88
N GLY A 239 -6.23 -8.73 -3.01
CA GLY A 239 -6.21 -8.98 -1.55
C GLY A 239 -7.12 -10.13 -1.10
N ASN A 240 -8.04 -10.59 -1.95
CA ASN A 240 -8.93 -11.72 -1.64
C ASN A 240 -8.27 -13.06 -2.00
N LYS A 241 -8.15 -13.94 -0.99
CA LYS A 241 -7.50 -15.26 -1.08
C LYS A 241 -8.20 -16.24 -2.03
N ASP A 242 -9.45 -15.98 -2.38
CA ASP A 242 -10.28 -16.89 -3.16
C ASP A 242 -10.03 -16.84 -4.67
N ASN A 243 -9.29 -15.84 -5.16
CA ASN A 243 -8.88 -15.77 -6.56
C ASN A 243 -7.60 -16.59 -6.78
N TYR A 244 -7.79 -17.82 -7.27
CA TYR A 244 -6.77 -18.87 -7.45
C TYR A 244 -5.72 -18.59 -8.56
N GLU A 245 -5.75 -17.43 -9.22
CA GLU A 245 -4.84 -17.14 -10.33
C GLU A 245 -3.50 -16.55 -9.83
N ARG A 246 -2.41 -17.25 -10.14
CA ARG A 246 -1.04 -16.71 -9.99
C ARG A 246 -0.79 -15.65 -11.05
N LYS A 247 -1.11 -14.40 -10.75
CA LYS A 247 -0.72 -13.25 -11.57
C LYS A 247 0.67 -12.76 -11.18
N THR A 248 1.45 -12.31 -12.15
CA THR A 248 2.78 -11.75 -11.94
C THR A 248 2.69 -10.34 -11.35
N LYS A 249 3.77 -9.89 -10.69
CA LYS A 249 3.89 -8.52 -10.17
C LYS A 249 3.67 -7.46 -11.26
N ARG A 250 4.10 -7.77 -12.50
CA ARG A 250 3.94 -6.90 -13.68
C ARG A 250 2.47 -6.74 -14.06
N GLU A 251 1.74 -7.85 -14.06
CA GLU A 251 0.30 -7.86 -14.36
C GLU A 251 -0.50 -7.11 -13.30
N ILE A 252 -0.13 -7.28 -12.02
CA ILE A 252 -0.75 -6.53 -10.90
C ILE A 252 -0.60 -5.02 -11.11
N LEU A 253 0.62 -4.56 -11.39
CA LEU A 253 0.89 -3.15 -11.63
C LEU A 253 0.15 -2.65 -12.87
N ALA A 254 0.23 -3.37 -13.99
CA ALA A 254 -0.39 -2.97 -15.24
C ALA A 254 -1.92 -2.86 -15.14
N MET A 255 -2.56 -3.86 -14.54
CA MET A 255 -4.01 -3.84 -14.31
C MET A 255 -4.42 -2.71 -13.37
N SER A 256 -3.64 -2.43 -12.32
CA SER A 256 -3.92 -1.32 -11.40
C SER A 256 -3.85 0.04 -12.10
N LEU A 257 -2.89 0.22 -13.01
CA LEU A 257 -2.77 1.43 -13.84
C LEU A 257 -3.91 1.58 -14.83
N VAL A 258 -4.36 0.50 -15.44
CA VAL A 258 -5.51 0.48 -16.36
C VAL A 258 -6.80 0.86 -15.62
N GLU A 259 -7.03 0.25 -14.46
CA GLU A 259 -8.17 0.56 -13.60
C GLU A 259 -8.14 2.02 -13.13
N TYR A 260 -6.98 2.51 -12.71
CA TYR A 260 -6.81 3.90 -12.30
C TYR A 260 -7.13 4.88 -13.44
N SER A 261 -6.56 4.64 -14.63
CA SER A 261 -6.77 5.48 -15.82
C SER A 261 -8.24 5.53 -16.24
N ASN A 262 -8.96 4.42 -16.09
CA ASN A 262 -10.40 4.35 -16.41
C ASN A 262 -11.29 4.97 -15.34
N LYS A 263 -11.02 4.75 -14.04
CA LYS A 263 -11.90 5.17 -12.93
C LYS A 263 -11.72 6.63 -12.54
N ILE A 264 -10.50 7.17 -12.67
CA ILE A 264 -10.16 8.46 -12.10
C ILE A 264 -10.19 9.59 -13.15
N ASN A 265 -10.48 9.29 -14.43
CA ASN A 265 -10.50 10.28 -15.53
C ASN A 265 -9.22 11.16 -15.58
N THR A 266 -8.09 10.63 -15.11
CA THR A 266 -6.81 11.34 -15.03
C THR A 266 -5.81 10.74 -16.00
N SER A 267 -5.25 11.58 -16.87
CA SER A 267 -3.99 11.26 -17.54
C SER A 267 -2.85 11.45 -16.55
N LEU A 268 -2.03 10.41 -16.36
CA LEU A 268 -0.79 10.54 -15.62
C LEU A 268 0.19 11.37 -16.45
N GLY A 269 0.93 12.27 -15.81
CA GLY A 269 2.05 12.93 -16.47
C GLY A 269 3.17 11.92 -16.74
N VAL A 270 3.91 12.09 -17.83
CA VAL A 270 5.04 11.20 -18.21
C VAL A 270 6.01 10.96 -17.06
N TRP A 271 6.35 11.99 -16.30
CA TRP A 271 7.22 11.89 -15.11
C TRP A 271 6.63 11.07 -13.98
N THR A 272 5.32 11.16 -13.80
CA THR A 272 4.59 10.38 -12.81
C THR A 272 4.60 8.92 -13.20
N GLU A 273 4.32 8.61 -14.47
CA GLU A 273 4.32 7.26 -15.03
C GLU A 273 5.66 6.56 -14.87
N MET A 274 6.77 7.25 -15.15
CA MET A 274 8.12 6.68 -15.08
C MET A 274 8.60 6.35 -13.66
N ASN A 275 7.95 6.91 -12.62
CA ASN A 275 8.34 6.73 -11.22
C ASN A 275 7.34 5.86 -10.43
N ILE A 276 6.50 5.09 -11.11
CA ILE A 276 5.63 4.11 -10.46
C ILE A 276 6.37 2.78 -10.36
N GLU A 277 6.53 2.29 -9.14
CA GLU A 277 7.21 1.03 -8.85
C GLU A 277 6.35 0.16 -7.94
N ILE A 278 6.38 -1.15 -8.15
CA ILE A 278 5.89 -2.11 -7.17
C ILE A 278 7.06 -2.57 -6.30
N VAL A 279 6.94 -2.28 -5.02
CA VAL A 279 7.84 -2.74 -3.97
C VAL A 279 7.31 -4.06 -3.47
N THR A 280 8.14 -5.10 -3.57
CA THR A 280 7.82 -6.43 -3.08
C THR A 280 8.67 -6.75 -1.87
N LYS A 281 8.06 -7.26 -0.81
CA LYS A 281 8.75 -7.86 0.33
C LYS A 281 8.42 -9.34 0.43
N ARG A 282 9.47 -10.18 0.42
CA ARG A 282 9.37 -11.62 0.69
C ARG A 282 10.41 -11.98 1.74
N ASN A 283 9.96 -12.38 2.93
CA ASN A 283 10.82 -12.54 4.10
C ASN A 283 11.61 -11.25 4.39
N ASP A 284 12.94 -11.32 4.36
CA ASP A 284 13.85 -10.21 4.58
C ASP A 284 14.41 -9.60 3.27
N PHE A 285 13.84 -9.97 2.11
CA PHE A 285 14.24 -9.42 0.80
C PHE A 285 13.22 -8.39 0.31
N ILE A 286 13.73 -7.27 -0.19
CA ILE A 286 12.95 -6.24 -0.88
C ILE A 286 13.39 -6.20 -2.34
N GLU A 287 12.43 -6.26 -3.25
CA GLU A 287 12.64 -6.11 -4.68
C GLU A 287 11.78 -4.97 -5.22
N PHE A 288 12.33 -4.22 -6.17
CA PHE A 288 11.65 -3.14 -6.87
C PHE A 288 11.39 -3.57 -8.31
N PHE A 289 10.19 -3.33 -8.81
CA PHE A 289 9.84 -3.58 -10.19
C PHE A 289 9.11 -2.39 -10.80
N THR A 290 9.51 -2.03 -12.01
CA THR A 290 8.88 -0.99 -12.83
C THR A 290 8.51 -1.57 -14.19
N LEU A 291 7.48 -1.01 -14.83
CA LEU A 291 7.12 -1.37 -16.20
C LEU A 291 7.97 -0.58 -17.19
N PRO A 292 8.30 -1.14 -18.37
CA PRO A 292 8.92 -0.37 -19.44
C PRO A 292 8.04 0.83 -19.83
N TYR A 293 8.66 1.96 -20.15
CA TYR A 293 7.94 3.20 -20.47
C TYR A 293 6.91 3.03 -21.61
N ASN A 294 7.27 2.29 -22.67
CA ASN A 294 6.36 2.01 -23.78
C ASN A 294 5.10 1.27 -23.33
N VAL A 295 5.24 0.29 -22.43
CA VAL A 295 4.13 -0.45 -21.85
C VAL A 295 3.24 0.49 -21.03
N ILE A 296 3.82 1.33 -20.17
CA ILE A 296 3.05 2.28 -19.36
C ILE A 296 2.24 3.22 -20.25
N LYS A 297 2.90 3.87 -21.22
CA LYS A 297 2.25 4.79 -22.19
C LYS A 297 1.08 4.14 -22.93
N ILE A 298 1.19 2.85 -23.26
CA ILE A 298 0.13 2.09 -23.92
C ILE A 298 -1.02 1.83 -22.96
N ILE A 299 -0.75 1.28 -21.78
CA ILE A 299 -1.80 0.82 -20.87
C ILE A 299 -2.50 1.97 -20.13
N THR A 300 -1.91 3.15 -20.06
CA THR A 300 -2.53 4.37 -19.50
C THR A 300 -3.28 5.20 -20.55
N ASP A 301 -3.17 4.87 -21.85
CA ASP A 301 -3.99 5.51 -22.88
C ASP A 301 -5.46 5.16 -22.69
N ARG A 302 -6.30 6.18 -22.53
CA ARG A 302 -7.73 6.02 -22.21
C ARG A 302 -8.48 5.05 -23.12
N SER A 303 -8.22 5.08 -24.44
CA SER A 303 -8.94 4.22 -25.38
C SER A 303 -8.49 2.76 -25.24
N ILE A 304 -7.18 2.56 -25.05
CA ILE A 304 -6.57 1.25 -24.83
C ILE A 304 -7.00 0.71 -23.46
N SER A 305 -6.86 1.50 -22.38
CA SER A 305 -7.26 1.14 -21.01
C SER A 305 -8.74 0.73 -20.97
N SER A 306 -9.63 1.47 -21.66
CA SER A 306 -11.06 1.17 -21.66
C SER A 306 -11.35 -0.21 -22.28
N ILE A 307 -10.69 -0.53 -23.41
CA ILE A 307 -10.82 -1.85 -24.05
C ILE A 307 -10.21 -2.94 -23.16
N LEU A 308 -9.07 -2.67 -22.51
CA LEU A 308 -8.42 -3.63 -21.61
C LEU A 308 -9.27 -3.95 -20.37
N ALA A 309 -9.85 -2.94 -19.73
CA ALA A 309 -10.74 -3.14 -18.59
C ALA A 309 -12.02 -3.87 -19.01
N ASP A 310 -12.58 -3.53 -20.18
CA ASP A 310 -13.74 -4.25 -20.71
C ASP A 310 -13.41 -5.70 -21.07
N LEU A 311 -12.24 -6.00 -21.62
CA LEU A 311 -11.82 -7.38 -21.86
C LEU A 311 -11.60 -8.13 -20.54
N GLY A 312 -10.81 -7.57 -19.62
CA GLY A 312 -10.55 -8.17 -18.30
C GLY A 312 -9.81 -9.52 -18.37
N GLU A 313 -9.05 -9.77 -19.44
CA GLU A 313 -8.36 -11.05 -19.73
C GLU A 313 -6.87 -10.98 -19.41
N HIS A 314 -6.38 -11.69 -18.37
CA HIS A 314 -4.98 -11.62 -17.94
C HIS A 314 -3.98 -11.97 -19.06
N ARG A 315 -4.32 -12.91 -19.96
CA ARG A 315 -3.46 -13.31 -21.10
C ARG A 315 -3.27 -12.23 -22.15
N ILE A 316 -4.23 -11.31 -22.25
CA ILE A 316 -4.15 -10.14 -23.12
C ILE A 316 -3.24 -9.10 -22.48
N TYR A 317 -3.39 -8.86 -21.17
CA TYR A 317 -2.45 -8.03 -20.41
C TYR A 317 -1.02 -8.55 -20.51
N SER A 318 -0.80 -9.86 -20.34
CA SER A 318 0.53 -10.45 -20.40
C SER A 318 1.22 -10.22 -21.74
N ARG A 319 0.48 -10.30 -22.87
CA ARG A 319 1.01 -10.03 -24.22
C ARG A 319 1.45 -8.58 -24.39
N ILE A 320 0.69 -7.64 -23.85
CA ILE A 320 1.03 -6.22 -23.92
C ILE A 320 2.25 -5.91 -23.05
N ILE A 321 2.28 -6.46 -21.83
CA ILE A 321 3.40 -6.30 -20.90
C ILE A 321 4.70 -6.89 -21.45
N ASP A 322 4.61 -8.02 -22.15
CA ASP A 322 5.74 -8.69 -22.79
C ASP A 322 6.08 -8.07 -24.17
N GLU A 323 5.39 -6.98 -24.57
CA GLU A 323 5.54 -6.30 -25.86
C GLU A 323 5.31 -7.20 -27.09
N LYS A 324 4.57 -8.31 -26.90
CA LYS A 324 4.18 -9.27 -27.95
C LYS A 324 2.85 -8.89 -28.58
N TYR A 325 2.76 -7.68 -29.13
CA TYR A 325 1.50 -7.14 -29.66
C TYR A 325 0.93 -7.95 -30.83
N TYR A 326 1.79 -8.51 -31.69
CA TYR A 326 1.38 -9.35 -32.82
C TYR A 326 0.62 -10.62 -32.39
N ASP A 327 0.89 -11.15 -31.19
CA ASP A 327 0.16 -12.30 -30.65
C ASP A 327 -1.33 -11.99 -30.41
N LEU A 328 -1.72 -10.71 -30.34
CA LEU A 328 -3.11 -10.29 -30.27
C LEU A 328 -3.87 -10.60 -31.57
N ILE A 329 -3.20 -10.47 -32.73
CA ILE A 329 -3.81 -10.80 -34.02
C ILE A 329 -4.05 -12.30 -34.13
N ASP A 330 -3.05 -13.12 -33.81
CA ASP A 330 -3.19 -14.59 -33.83
C ASP A 330 -4.32 -15.05 -32.90
N LEU A 331 -4.38 -14.47 -31.69
CA LEU A 331 -5.47 -14.70 -30.76
C LEU A 331 -6.84 -14.37 -31.37
N ALA A 332 -7.00 -13.17 -31.94
CA ALA A 332 -8.26 -12.74 -32.55
C ALA A 332 -8.67 -13.63 -33.74
N GLN A 333 -7.72 -13.99 -34.60
CA GLN A 333 -7.98 -14.87 -35.75
C GLN A 333 -8.44 -16.26 -35.31
N ARG A 334 -7.82 -16.83 -34.28
CA ARG A 334 -8.27 -18.12 -33.71
C ARG A 334 -9.69 -18.04 -33.16
N LEU A 335 -10.03 -16.96 -32.46
CA LEU A 335 -11.38 -16.75 -31.93
C LEU A 335 -12.42 -16.61 -33.06
N LEU A 336 -12.10 -15.85 -34.12
CA LEU A 336 -12.97 -15.72 -35.29
C LEU A 336 -13.18 -17.07 -35.98
N LYS A 337 -12.11 -17.84 -36.23
CA LYS A 337 -12.22 -19.18 -36.83
C LYS A 337 -13.08 -20.14 -36.02
N LEU A 338 -13.02 -20.05 -34.69
CA LEU A 338 -13.88 -20.86 -33.81
C LEU A 338 -15.33 -20.38 -33.83
N SER A 339 -15.54 -19.07 -33.96
CA SER A 339 -16.88 -18.47 -34.01
C SER A 339 -17.68 -18.80 -35.27
N THR A 340 -17.01 -19.16 -36.36
CA THR A 340 -17.66 -19.52 -37.64
C THR A 340 -18.09 -20.98 -37.71
N LYS A 341 -17.79 -21.80 -36.69
CA LYS A 341 -18.19 -23.22 -36.67
C LYS A 341 -19.67 -23.34 -36.28
N GLU A 342 -20.42 -24.15 -37.02
CA GLU A 342 -21.83 -24.46 -36.72
C GLU A 342 -22.01 -25.16 -35.36
N SER A 343 -21.04 -26.00 -34.98
CA SER A 343 -21.00 -26.67 -33.67
C SER A 343 -19.59 -26.74 -33.12
N LEU A 344 -19.42 -26.46 -31.83
CA LEU A 344 -18.13 -26.54 -31.15
C LEU A 344 -17.90 -27.96 -30.60
N SER A 345 -16.76 -28.56 -30.95
CA SER A 345 -16.33 -29.82 -30.36
C SER A 345 -15.83 -29.64 -28.92
N ALA A 346 -15.69 -30.73 -28.17
CA ALA A 346 -15.07 -30.69 -26.83
C ALA A 346 -13.64 -30.10 -26.87
N ASN A 347 -12.89 -30.35 -27.94
CA ASN A 347 -11.57 -29.77 -28.15
C ASN A 347 -11.64 -28.24 -28.40
N ASP A 348 -12.61 -27.78 -29.18
CA ASP A 348 -12.81 -26.34 -29.43
C ASP A 348 -13.14 -25.59 -28.13
N ILE A 349 -13.98 -26.18 -27.27
CA ILE A 349 -14.31 -25.62 -25.95
C ILE A 349 -13.07 -25.58 -25.06
N SER A 350 -12.24 -26.63 -25.08
CA SER A 350 -10.96 -26.65 -24.36
C SER A 350 -10.03 -25.54 -24.82
N ILE A 351 -9.92 -25.32 -26.13
CA ILE A 351 -9.12 -24.22 -26.71
C ILE A 351 -9.67 -22.87 -26.27
N ILE A 352 -10.98 -22.64 -26.32
CA ILE A 352 -11.60 -21.37 -25.86
C ILE A 352 -11.30 -21.13 -24.38
N ASN A 353 -11.43 -22.17 -23.55
CA ASN A 353 -11.12 -22.09 -22.12
C ASN A 353 -9.63 -21.86 -21.85
N ALA A 354 -8.75 -22.31 -22.74
CA ALA A 354 -7.36 -21.93 -22.69
C ALA A 354 -7.20 -20.45 -23.09
N LEU A 355 -7.79 -19.99 -24.18
CA LEU A 355 -7.55 -18.63 -24.70
C LEU A 355 -8.17 -17.53 -23.84
N LEU A 356 -9.36 -17.77 -23.28
CA LEU A 356 -10.16 -16.78 -22.56
C LEU A 356 -10.50 -17.30 -21.17
N TYR A 357 -10.48 -16.42 -20.18
CA TYR A 357 -10.91 -16.70 -18.83
C TYR A 357 -12.36 -16.27 -18.60
N GLN A 358 -12.72 -15.06 -19.04
CA GLN A 358 -14.00 -14.44 -18.70
C GLN A 358 -15.17 -15.08 -19.46
N ARG A 359 -16.23 -15.47 -18.72
CA ARG A 359 -17.43 -16.08 -19.31
C ARG A 359 -18.10 -15.19 -20.36
N LYS A 360 -18.12 -13.88 -20.14
CA LYS A 360 -18.68 -12.90 -21.10
C LYS A 360 -17.95 -12.91 -22.44
N ASN A 361 -16.63 -13.14 -22.44
CA ASN A 361 -15.84 -13.18 -23.65
C ASN A 361 -15.98 -14.54 -24.35
N LYS A 362 -16.01 -15.64 -23.57
CA LYS A 362 -16.27 -17.00 -24.09
C LYS A 362 -17.61 -17.13 -24.81
N SER A 363 -18.63 -16.42 -24.33
CA SER A 363 -19.98 -16.45 -24.92
C SER A 363 -20.14 -15.57 -26.16
N ASN A 364 -19.22 -14.63 -26.41
CA ASN A 364 -19.26 -13.75 -27.58
C ASN A 364 -17.87 -13.62 -28.22
N LEU A 365 -17.46 -14.69 -28.91
CA LEU A 365 -16.13 -14.79 -29.52
C LEU A 365 -15.90 -13.73 -30.60
N VAL A 366 -16.92 -13.42 -31.42
CA VAL A 366 -16.83 -12.41 -32.49
C VAL A 366 -16.59 -11.02 -31.90
N SER A 367 -17.41 -10.61 -30.93
CA SER A 367 -17.24 -9.30 -30.28
C SER A 367 -15.89 -9.22 -29.57
N THR A 368 -15.48 -10.28 -28.88
CA THR A 368 -14.18 -10.36 -28.21
C THR A 368 -13.03 -10.21 -29.21
N ALA A 369 -13.06 -10.93 -30.32
CA ALA A 369 -12.04 -10.83 -31.36
C ALA A 369 -11.98 -9.43 -31.97
N ASN A 370 -13.12 -8.80 -32.26
CA ASN A 370 -13.17 -7.44 -32.78
C ASN A 370 -12.60 -6.42 -31.79
N LYS A 371 -12.85 -6.58 -30.48
CA LYS A 371 -12.23 -5.75 -29.44
C LYS A 371 -10.71 -5.93 -29.41
N ILE A 372 -10.22 -7.16 -29.55
CA ILE A 372 -8.77 -7.46 -29.60
C ILE A 372 -8.12 -6.85 -30.84
N LEU A 373 -8.76 -6.93 -32.01
CA LEU A 373 -8.25 -6.30 -33.23
C LEU A 373 -8.22 -4.77 -33.12
N LYS A 374 -9.28 -4.18 -32.55
CA LYS A 374 -9.32 -2.74 -32.27
C LYS A 374 -8.21 -2.32 -31.30
N LEU A 375 -8.01 -3.11 -30.24
CA LEU A 375 -6.93 -2.91 -29.28
C LEU A 375 -5.56 -2.90 -29.98
N TYR A 376 -5.29 -3.90 -30.82
CA TYR A 376 -4.05 -3.99 -31.59
C TYR A 376 -3.84 -2.76 -32.50
N SER A 377 -4.88 -2.33 -33.23
CA SER A 377 -4.81 -1.13 -34.08
C SER A 377 -4.42 0.12 -33.29
N LEU A 378 -5.05 0.34 -32.13
CA LEU A 378 -4.74 1.51 -31.29
C LEU A 378 -3.31 1.47 -30.74
N ILE A 379 -2.81 0.28 -30.41
CA ILE A 379 -1.42 0.10 -29.97
C ILE A 379 -0.44 0.44 -31.09
N GLU A 380 -0.68 -0.07 -32.30
CA GLU A 380 0.14 0.22 -33.48
C GLU A 380 0.18 1.72 -33.80
N ASP A 381 -0.96 2.39 -33.75
CA ASP A 381 -1.05 3.84 -33.97
C ASP A 381 -0.21 4.61 -32.94
N LYS A 382 -0.24 4.18 -31.68
CA LYS A 382 0.56 4.79 -30.60
C LYS A 382 2.05 4.53 -30.71
N LEU A 383 2.44 3.38 -31.26
CA LEU A 383 3.85 3.04 -31.51
C LEU A 383 4.41 3.80 -32.72
N LYS A 384 3.60 4.02 -33.77
CA LYS A 384 3.99 4.73 -35.00
C LYS A 384 3.97 6.25 -34.87
N GLY A 385 3.16 6.80 -33.97
CA GLY A 385 3.08 8.25 -33.70
C GLY A 385 4.23 8.80 -32.85
N ASN A 386 5.37 8.11 -32.78
CA ASN A 386 6.60 8.51 -32.09
C ASN A 386 7.71 8.84 -33.09
#